data_AF-A0A2A5NRU6-F1
#
_entry.id   AF-A0A2A5NRU6-F1
#
_cell.length_a   1.000
_cell.length_b   1.000
_cell.length_c   1.000
_cell.angle_alpha   90.00
_cell.angle_beta   90.00
_cell.angle_gamma   90.00
#
_symmetry.space_group_name_H-M   'P 1'
#
loop_
_entity.id
_entity.type
_entity.pdbx_description
1 polymer ?
#
loop_
_entity_poly.entity_id
_entity_poly.type
_entity_poly.pdbx_seq_one_letter_code
_entity_poly.pdbx_strand_id
1 'polypeptide(L)'
;MKTIWSKDALPLVPPRFRSIYTVLLPTVDVGLIVFGITSLTVGSRIIGDFALPWFRVAWGLVILLGAAVALVALILQLKRTELYGRFAVALGLLIYVAAIVVYIASGQANSTLTLVLVLIRLAALSWRVNDLISEIAREEADREAMSRGERV
;
A
#
# COMPACT_ATOMS: atom_id res chain seq x y z
N MET A 1 -13.49 -5.29 19.71
CA MET A 1 -13.02 -4.56 18.51
C MET A 1 -13.01 -5.54 17.35
N LYS A 2 -13.66 -5.26 16.21
CA LYS A 2 -13.57 -6.13 15.02
C LYS A 2 -12.17 -5.95 14.42
N THR A 3 -11.47 -7.06 14.22
CA THR A 3 -10.19 -7.09 13.49
C THR A 3 -10.30 -8.04 12.31
N ILE A 4 -9.38 -8.00 11.34
CA ILE A 4 -9.37 -8.91 10.17
C ILE A 4 -9.44 -10.40 10.51
N TRP A 5 -9.06 -10.80 11.72
CA TRP A 5 -9.13 -12.19 12.19
C TRP A 5 -10.44 -12.54 12.91
N SER A 6 -11.34 -11.58 13.13
CA SER A 6 -12.64 -11.85 13.74
C SER A 6 -13.54 -12.65 12.78
N LYS A 7 -14.40 -13.53 13.33
CA LYS A 7 -15.21 -14.48 12.53
C LYS A 7 -16.08 -13.79 11.46
N ASP A 8 -16.54 -12.57 11.74
CA ASP A 8 -17.45 -11.76 10.90
C ASP A 8 -16.82 -10.46 10.37
N ALA A 9 -15.48 -10.42 10.29
CA ALA A 9 -14.76 -9.20 9.87
C ALA A 9 -14.85 -8.94 8.36
N LEU A 10 -14.91 -10.00 7.56
CA LEU A 10 -14.88 -9.93 6.10
C LEU A 10 -16.13 -10.63 5.52
N PRO A 11 -17.34 -10.09 5.78
CA PRO A 11 -18.59 -10.72 5.36
C PRO A 11 -18.76 -10.71 3.83
N LEU A 12 -18.16 -9.74 3.14
CA LEU A 12 -18.24 -9.57 1.69
C LEU A 12 -17.21 -10.41 0.92
N VAL A 13 -16.19 -10.95 1.61
CA VAL A 13 -15.10 -11.70 0.96
C VAL A 13 -15.41 -13.21 1.04
N PRO A 14 -15.44 -13.93 -0.11
CA PRO A 14 -15.60 -15.38 -0.10
C PRO A 14 -14.55 -16.05 0.80
N PRO A 15 -14.91 -17.09 1.59
CA PRO A 15 -14.01 -17.71 2.56
C PRO A 15 -12.64 -18.12 2.01
N ARG A 16 -12.61 -18.59 0.75
CA ARG A 16 -11.37 -18.98 0.03
C ARG A 16 -10.36 -17.85 -0.16
N PHE A 17 -10.80 -16.60 -0.15
CA PHE A 17 -9.93 -15.43 -0.31
C PHE A 17 -9.55 -14.79 1.03
N ARG A 18 -10.09 -15.26 2.17
CA ARG A 18 -9.76 -14.69 3.49
C ARG A 18 -8.27 -14.74 3.82
N SER A 19 -7.54 -15.75 3.33
CA SER A 19 -6.08 -15.86 3.51
C SER A 19 -5.31 -14.68 2.90
N ILE A 20 -5.81 -14.11 1.80
CA ILE A 20 -5.21 -12.93 1.16
C ILE A 20 -5.25 -11.75 2.12
N TYR A 21 -6.39 -11.52 2.78
CA TYR A 21 -6.59 -10.39 3.67
C TYR A 21 -5.98 -10.59 5.05
N THR A 22 -5.93 -11.83 5.54
CA THR A 22 -5.46 -12.16 6.90
C THR A 22 -3.97 -12.46 6.99
N VAL A 23 -3.34 -12.84 5.88
CA VAL A 23 -1.93 -13.25 5.85
C VAL A 23 -1.15 -12.50 4.78
N LEU A 24 -1.59 -12.55 3.52
CA LEU A 24 -0.81 -11.99 2.42
C LEU A 24 -0.65 -10.47 2.55
N LEU A 25 -1.75 -9.72 2.63
CA LEU A 25 -1.72 -8.25 2.71
C LEU A 25 -0.92 -7.73 3.93
N PRO A 26 -1.12 -8.25 5.16
CA PRO A 26 -0.31 -7.83 6.31
C PRO A 26 1.18 -8.13 6.13
N THR A 27 1.54 -9.32 5.63
CA THR A 27 2.95 -9.69 5.38
C THR A 27 3.60 -8.73 4.39
N VAL A 28 2.83 -8.40 3.37
CA VAL A 28 3.22 -7.53 2.27
C VAL A 28 3.38 -6.07 2.73
N ASP A 29 2.65 -5.64 3.76
CA ASP A 29 2.84 -4.34 4.42
C ASP A 29 4.02 -4.32 5.38
N VAL A 30 4.21 -5.39 6.14
CA VAL A 30 5.42 -5.57 6.98
C VAL A 30 6.67 -5.51 6.11
N GLY A 31 6.67 -6.13 4.92
CA GLY A 31 7.78 -6.04 3.98
C GLY A 31 8.09 -4.61 3.54
N LEU A 32 7.07 -3.77 3.32
CA LEU A 32 7.26 -2.35 2.99
C LEU A 32 7.76 -1.52 4.17
N ILE A 33 7.30 -1.83 5.39
CA ILE A 33 7.79 -1.19 6.61
C ILE A 33 9.28 -1.50 6.78
N VAL A 34 9.67 -2.77 6.64
CA VAL A 34 11.08 -3.20 6.69
C VAL A 34 11.88 -2.51 5.59
N PHE A 35 11.35 -2.42 4.38
CA PHE A 35 11.99 -1.67 3.28
C PHE A 35 12.17 -0.19 3.63
N GLY A 36 11.15 0.47 4.16
CA GLY A 36 11.21 1.87 4.59
C GLY A 36 12.25 2.09 5.69
N ILE A 37 12.29 1.23 6.71
CA ILE A 37 13.29 1.28 7.78
C ILE A 37 14.69 1.10 7.20
N THR A 38 14.90 0.07 6.38
CA THR A 38 16.20 -0.22 5.75
C THR A 38 16.66 0.95 4.88
N SER A 39 15.71 1.57 4.17
CA SER A 39 15.95 2.74 3.35
C SER A 39 16.30 4.00 4.14
N LEU A 40 15.87 4.12 5.39
CA LEU A 40 16.25 5.23 6.27
C LEU A 40 17.60 4.99 6.96
N THR A 41 17.93 3.74 7.27
CA THR A 41 19.15 3.40 8.00
C THR A 41 20.37 3.20 7.09
N VAL A 42 20.19 2.55 5.93
CA VAL A 42 21.31 2.12 5.06
C VAL A 42 21.68 3.16 3.99
N GLY A 43 20.83 4.09 3.58
CA GLY A 43 19.60 3.88 2.86
C GLY A 43 19.75 3.44 1.39
N SER A 44 18.93 4.03 0.50
CA SER A 44 18.94 3.70 -0.94
C SER A 44 20.04 4.43 -1.73
N ARG A 45 20.92 3.69 -2.43
CA ARG A 45 21.89 4.25 -3.40
C ARG A 45 21.17 4.85 -4.61
N ILE A 46 20.19 4.12 -5.14
CA ILE A 46 19.40 4.52 -6.32
C ILE A 46 18.74 5.89 -6.12
N ILE A 47 18.21 6.19 -4.92
CA ILE A 47 17.66 7.52 -4.62
C ILE A 47 18.77 8.51 -4.29
N GLY A 48 19.80 8.09 -3.56
CA GLY A 48 20.91 8.95 -3.15
C GLY A 48 21.71 9.53 -4.31
N ASP A 49 21.82 8.80 -5.42
CA ASP A 49 22.60 9.22 -6.58
C ASP A 49 21.92 10.35 -7.40
N PHE A 50 20.60 10.56 -7.21
CA PHE A 50 19.82 11.55 -7.98
C PHE A 50 19.07 12.58 -7.14
N ALA A 51 19.08 12.47 -5.82
CA ALA A 51 18.27 13.32 -4.95
C ALA A 51 19.09 14.02 -3.87
N LEU A 52 18.56 15.14 -3.39
CA LEU A 52 19.12 15.84 -2.23
C LEU A 52 19.04 14.95 -0.98
N PRO A 53 19.98 15.06 -0.02
CA PRO A 53 20.03 14.21 1.17
C PRO A 53 18.72 14.19 1.98
N TRP A 54 18.05 15.34 2.11
CA TRP A 54 16.78 15.46 2.83
C TRP A 54 15.63 14.74 2.10
N PHE A 55 15.65 14.71 0.77
CA PHE A 55 14.60 14.09 -0.03
C PHE A 55 14.60 12.57 0.16
N ARG A 56 15.78 11.96 0.25
CA ARG A 56 15.94 10.52 0.55
C ARG A 56 15.25 10.14 1.87
N VAL A 57 15.41 10.98 2.89
CA VAL A 57 14.79 10.77 4.20
C VAL A 57 13.27 10.94 4.10
N ALA A 58 12.80 12.02 3.48
CA ALA A 58 11.36 12.27 3.29
C ALA A 58 10.69 11.12 2.51
N TRP A 59 11.30 10.66 1.42
CA TRP A 59 10.82 9.54 0.63
C TRP A 59 10.75 8.23 1.43
N GLY A 60 11.79 7.90 2.20
CA GLY A 60 11.79 6.72 3.07
C GLY A 60 10.69 6.78 4.12
N LEU A 61 10.45 7.96 4.71
CA LEU A 61 9.36 8.19 5.67
C LEU A 61 7.98 8.04 5.02
N VAL A 62 7.78 8.53 3.80
CA VAL A 62 6.50 8.39 3.07
C VAL A 62 6.12 6.92 2.91
N ILE A 63 7.09 6.07 2.51
CA ILE A 63 6.84 4.63 2.36
C ILE A 63 6.59 3.98 3.73
N LEU A 64 7.44 4.28 4.72
CA LEU A 64 7.36 3.70 6.05
C LEU A 64 6.02 4.03 6.73
N LEU A 65 5.69 5.32 6.82
CA LEU A 65 4.48 5.79 7.48
C LEU A 65 3.23 5.38 6.69
N GLY A 66 3.28 5.45 5.36
CA GLY A 66 2.18 4.99 4.51
C GLY A 66 1.87 3.50 4.72
N ALA A 67 2.90 2.66 4.78
CA ALA A 67 2.74 1.23 4.99
C ALA A 67 2.28 0.91 6.43
N ALA A 68 2.81 1.61 7.44
CA ALA A 68 2.36 1.46 8.83
C ALA A 68 0.89 1.86 9.00
N VAL A 69 0.49 2.99 8.43
CA VAL A 69 -0.91 3.46 8.45
C VAL A 69 -1.81 2.46 7.72
N ALA A 70 -1.40 1.99 6.54
CA ALA A 70 -2.17 1.00 5.79
C ALA A 70 -2.33 -0.33 6.55
N LEU A 71 -1.27 -0.80 7.22
CA LEU A 71 -1.30 -2.02 8.02
C LEU A 71 -2.24 -1.90 9.23
N VAL A 72 -2.11 -0.83 10.01
CA VAL A 72 -2.97 -0.60 11.18
C VAL A 72 -4.42 -0.43 10.73
N ALA A 73 -4.66 0.34 9.66
CA ALA A 73 -5.98 0.51 9.10
C ALA A 73 -6.58 -0.80 8.57
N LEU A 74 -5.77 -1.65 7.91
CA LEU A 74 -6.19 -2.98 7.49
C LEU A 74 -6.63 -3.81 8.70
N ILE A 75 -5.78 -3.92 9.73
CA ILE A 75 -6.07 -4.69 10.96
C ILE A 75 -7.38 -4.23 11.61
N LEU A 76 -7.59 -2.91 11.68
CA LEU A 76 -8.77 -2.27 12.27
C LEU A 76 -9.95 -2.11 11.30
N GLN A 77 -9.82 -2.55 10.05
CA GLN A 77 -10.82 -2.46 8.99
C GLN A 77 -11.27 -1.02 8.65
N LEU A 78 -10.37 -0.06 8.79
CA LEU A 78 -10.60 1.35 8.47
C LEU A 78 -10.31 1.62 6.99
N LYS A 79 -11.26 1.27 6.11
CA LYS A 79 -11.09 1.28 4.64
C LYS A 79 -10.54 2.59 4.05
N ARG A 80 -11.07 3.74 4.49
CA ARG A 80 -10.60 5.07 4.01
C ARG A 80 -9.18 5.37 4.47
N THR A 81 -8.85 5.04 5.71
CA THR A 81 -7.48 5.21 6.25
C THR A 81 -6.50 4.26 5.56
N GLU A 82 -6.92 3.03 5.27
CA GLU A 82 -6.12 2.09 4.49
C GLU A 82 -5.82 2.69 3.13
N LEU A 83 -6.84 3.20 2.43
CA LEU A 83 -6.70 3.82 1.12
C LEU A 83 -5.66 4.97 1.11
N TYR A 84 -5.70 5.87 2.10
CA TYR A 84 -4.70 6.95 2.19
C TYR A 84 -3.28 6.43 2.40
N GLY A 85 -3.09 5.44 3.28
CA GLY A 85 -1.79 4.80 3.49
C GLY A 85 -1.27 4.13 2.20
N ARG A 86 -2.15 3.46 1.46
CA ARG A 86 -1.83 2.82 0.17
C ARG A 86 -1.40 3.84 -0.87
N PHE A 87 -2.09 4.98 -0.99
CA PHE A 87 -1.70 6.05 -1.90
C PHE A 87 -0.34 6.65 -1.57
N ALA A 88 -0.04 6.87 -0.29
CA ALA A 88 1.27 7.35 0.15
C ALA A 88 2.39 6.39 -0.26
N VAL A 89 2.19 5.08 -0.02
CA VAL A 89 3.13 4.03 -0.48
C VAL A 89 3.26 4.03 -1.99
N ALA A 90 2.17 4.09 -2.74
CA ALA A 90 2.17 4.07 -4.20
C ALA A 90 3.01 5.22 -4.76
N LEU A 91 2.83 6.43 -4.23
CA LEU A 91 3.60 7.60 -4.63
C LEU A 91 5.09 7.40 -4.38
N GLY A 92 5.47 6.90 -3.20
CA GLY A 92 6.86 6.58 -2.87
C GLY A 92 7.47 5.53 -3.81
N LEU A 93 6.72 4.47 -4.14
CA LEU A 93 7.18 3.44 -5.06
C LEU A 93 7.28 3.94 -6.51
N LEU A 94 6.37 4.82 -6.97
CA LEU A 94 6.46 5.43 -8.31
C LEU A 94 7.71 6.30 -8.47
N ILE A 95 8.04 7.11 -7.44
CA ILE A 95 9.30 7.86 -7.41
C ILE A 95 10.48 6.89 -7.50
N TYR A 96 10.42 5.77 -6.78
CA TYR A 96 11.48 4.78 -6.80
C TYR A 96 11.61 4.09 -8.16
N VAL A 97 10.51 3.76 -8.84
CA VAL A 97 10.51 3.25 -10.22
C VAL A 97 11.21 4.23 -11.15
N ALA A 98 10.85 5.51 -11.10
CA ALA A 98 11.48 6.53 -11.94
C ALA A 98 12.99 6.60 -11.69
N ALA A 99 13.43 6.58 -10.43
CA ALA A 99 14.84 6.57 -10.07
C ALA A 99 15.56 5.31 -10.57
N ILE A 100 14.94 4.12 -10.45
CA ILE A 100 15.51 2.86 -10.96
C ILE A 100 15.66 2.92 -12.49
N VAL A 101 14.67 3.44 -13.21
CA VAL A 101 14.73 3.55 -14.68
C VAL A 101 15.91 4.43 -15.11
N VAL A 102 16.10 5.58 -14.46
CA VAL A 102 17.26 6.47 -14.71
C VAL A 102 18.57 5.75 -14.35
N TYR A 103 18.59 5.01 -13.24
CA TYR A 103 19.76 4.24 -12.81
C TYR A 103 20.17 3.15 -13.81
N ILE A 104 19.20 2.41 -14.34
CA ILE A 104 19.44 1.40 -15.38
C ILE A 104 19.93 2.08 -16.67
N ALA A 105 19.30 3.20 -17.06
CA ALA A 105 19.71 3.96 -18.24
C ALA A 105 21.15 4.50 -18.14
N SER A 106 21.65 4.74 -16.92
CA SER A 106 23.03 5.14 -16.66
C SER A 106 24.07 4.00 -16.76
N GLY A 107 23.65 2.79 -17.14
CA GLY A 107 24.52 1.64 -17.42
C GLY A 107 24.60 0.59 -16.30
N GLN A 108 23.82 0.71 -15.23
CA GLN A 108 23.83 -0.24 -14.11
C GLN A 108 22.73 -1.31 -14.24
N ALA A 109 22.99 -2.34 -15.05
CA ALA A 109 22.04 -3.40 -15.41
C ALA A 109 21.51 -4.25 -14.22
N ASN A 110 22.24 -4.30 -13.10
CA ASN A 110 21.89 -5.11 -11.92
C ASN A 110 20.60 -4.66 -11.20
N SER A 111 19.99 -3.55 -11.61
CA SER A 111 18.76 -3.01 -10.98
C SER A 111 17.45 -3.48 -11.65
N THR A 112 17.52 -4.26 -12.73
CA THR A 112 16.34 -4.75 -13.45
C THR A 112 15.44 -5.63 -12.59
N LEU A 113 16.03 -6.51 -11.76
CA LEU A 113 15.26 -7.34 -10.83
C LEU A 113 14.51 -6.47 -9.80
N THR A 114 15.19 -5.46 -9.25
CA THR A 114 14.59 -4.50 -8.33
C THR A 114 13.40 -3.79 -8.98
N LEU A 115 13.53 -3.37 -10.24
CA LEU A 115 12.44 -2.76 -11.00
C LEU A 115 11.23 -3.71 -11.09
N VAL A 116 11.46 -4.96 -11.50
CA VAL A 116 10.38 -5.96 -11.64
C VAL A 116 9.67 -6.20 -10.30
N LEU A 117 10.41 -6.34 -9.20
CA LEU A 117 9.82 -6.54 -7.87
C LEU A 117 8.96 -5.34 -7.45
N VAL A 118 9.41 -4.11 -7.71
CA VAL A 118 8.65 -2.90 -7.41
C VAL A 118 7.40 -2.79 -8.30
N LEU A 119 7.47 -3.20 -9.56
CA LEU A 119 6.31 -3.21 -10.47
C LEU A 119 5.26 -4.25 -10.05
N ILE A 120 5.68 -5.46 -9.67
CA ILE A 120 4.77 -6.47 -9.10
C ILE A 120 4.10 -5.91 -7.84
N ARG A 121 4.86 -5.20 -6.99
CA ARG A 121 4.33 -4.57 -5.79
C ARG A 121 3.28 -3.50 -6.11
N LEU A 122 3.54 -2.65 -7.09
CA LEU A 122 2.60 -1.63 -7.56
C LEU A 122 1.33 -2.27 -8.13
N ALA A 123 1.43 -3.35 -8.90
CA ALA A 123 0.27 -4.06 -9.44
C ALA A 123 -0.62 -4.62 -8.31
N ALA A 124 -0.01 -5.25 -7.29
CA ALA A 124 -0.74 -5.76 -6.12
C ALA A 124 -1.41 -4.62 -5.32
N LEU A 125 -0.74 -3.47 -5.21
CA LEU A 125 -1.28 -2.30 -4.53
C LEU A 125 -2.46 -1.70 -5.31
N SER A 126 -2.33 -1.54 -6.62
CA SER A 126 -3.40 -1.03 -7.50
C SER A 126 -4.64 -1.92 -7.45
N TRP A 127 -4.46 -3.24 -7.42
CA TRP A 127 -5.57 -4.18 -7.22
C TRP A 127 -6.30 -3.91 -5.90
N ARG A 128 -5.58 -3.78 -4.77
CA ARG A 128 -6.19 -3.51 -3.46
C ARG A 128 -6.83 -2.12 -3.38
N VAL A 129 -6.26 -1.11 -4.03
CA VAL A 129 -6.85 0.24 -4.11
C VAL A 129 -8.18 0.20 -4.84
N ASN A 130 -8.25 -0.48 -5.99
CA ASN A 130 -9.50 -0.62 -6.74
C ASN A 130 -10.55 -1.38 -5.93
N ASP A 131 -10.15 -2.44 -5.23
CA ASP A 131 -11.01 -3.20 -4.33
C ASP A 131 -11.60 -2.30 -3.23
N LEU A 132 -10.76 -1.54 -2.52
CA LEU A 132 -11.17 -0.59 -1.48
C LEU A 132 -12.12 0.50 -1.99
N ILE A 133 -11.83 1.09 -3.15
CA ILE A 133 -12.70 2.12 -3.76
C ILE A 133 -14.07 1.51 -4.06
N SER A 134 -14.11 0.30 -4.62
CA SER A 134 -15.36 -0.38 -4.94
C SER A 134 -16.17 -0.73 -3.69
N GLU A 135 -15.51 -1.13 -2.60
CA GLU A 135 -16.16 -1.41 -1.32
C GLU A 135 -16.73 -0.15 -0.68
N ILE A 136 -15.97 0.95 -0.68
CA ILE A 136 -16.42 2.24 -0.14
C ILE A 136 -17.63 2.75 -0.92
N ALA A 137 -17.59 2.68 -2.25
CA ALA A 137 -18.70 3.11 -3.10
C ALA A 137 -19.99 2.31 -2.85
N ARG A 138 -19.90 1.00 -2.60
CA ARG A 138 -21.06 0.16 -2.23
C ARG A 138 -21.63 0.54 -0.88
N GLU A 139 -20.77 0.74 0.13
CA GLU A 139 -21.23 1.16 1.46
C GLU A 139 -21.91 2.53 1.44
N GLU A 140 -21.43 3.45 0.62
CA GLU A 140 -22.05 4.76 0.41
C GLU A 140 -23.42 4.63 -0.27
N ALA A 141 -23.53 3.80 -1.31
CA ALA A 141 -24.80 3.52 -1.99
C ALA A 141 -25.84 2.88 -1.05
N ASP A 142 -25.44 1.93 -0.20
CA ASP A 142 -26.32 1.27 0.77
C ASP A 142 -26.79 2.25 1.86
N ARG A 143 -25.91 3.14 2.34
CA ARG A 143 -26.28 4.20 3.29
C ARG A 143 -27.26 5.19 2.67
N GLU A 144 -27.04 5.60 1.42
CA GLU A 144 -27.97 6.46 0.70
C GLU A 144 -29.34 5.80 0.53
N ALA A 145 -29.38 4.51 0.17
CA ALA A 145 -30.62 3.76 0.02
C ALA A 145 -31.39 3.67 1.35
N MET A 146 -30.71 3.40 2.47
CA MET A 146 -31.35 3.40 3.80
C MET A 146 -31.88 4.79 4.18
N SER A 147 -31.12 5.86 3.93
CA SER A 147 -31.56 7.24 4.22
C SER A 147 -32.75 7.71 3.37
N ARG A 148 -32.93 7.12 2.18
CA ARG A 148 -34.10 7.35 1.32
C ARG A 148 -35.29 6.47 1.71
N GLY A 149 -35.05 5.25 2.20
CA GLY A 149 -36.08 4.31 2.65
C GLY A 149 -36.77 4.67 3.97
N GLU A 150 -36.12 5.43 4.86
CA GLU A 150 -36.73 5.96 6.09
C GLU A 150 -37.66 7.17 5.86
N ARG A 151 -37.79 7.66 4.62
CA ARG A 151 -38.68 8.79 4.27
C ARG A 151 -40.01 8.37 3.61
N VAL A 152 -40.44 7.13 3.78
CA VAL A 152 -41.75 6.64 3.29
C VAL A 152 -42.61 6.18 4.47
#